data_AF-A0A651EGP3-F1
#
_entry.id   AF-A0A651EGP3-F1
#
_cell.length_a   1.000
_cell.length_b   1.000
_cell.length_c   1.000
_cell.angle_alpha   90.00
_cell.angle_beta   90.00
_cell.angle_gamma   90.00
#
_symmetry.space_group_name_H-M   'P 1'
#
loop_
_entity.id
_entity.type
_entity.pdbx_description
1 polymer ?
#
loop_
_entity_poly.entity_id
_entity_poly.type
_entity_poly.pdbx_seq_one_letter_code
_entity_poly.pdbx_strand_id
1 'polypeptide(L)'
;DWMAESWGFAKQILPLLVVGVFVAGFLLGRPGEAGLIPGRWVAALVGGESLRANLFGSVVGSLMYFATLTEVPIVQGLRAAGMGEGPSLALLLAGPALSLPNMLAIRAIMGTRKTAVYVALVVAMATLAGLIYGAYLTL
;
A
#
# COMPACT_ATOMS: atom_id res chain seq x y z
N ASP A 1 -14.64 -17.11 -26.79
CA ASP A 1 -13.18 -17.34 -26.80
C ASP A 1 -12.50 -16.66 -25.62
N TRP A 2 -12.04 -17.43 -24.65
CA TRP A 2 -11.27 -16.93 -23.49
C TRP A 2 -9.99 -16.17 -23.90
N MET A 3 -9.37 -16.56 -25.01
CA MET A 3 -8.20 -15.86 -25.57
C MET A 3 -8.54 -14.43 -26.01
N ALA A 4 -9.70 -14.21 -26.62
CA ALA A 4 -10.11 -12.90 -27.09
C ALA A 4 -10.40 -11.95 -25.91
N GLU A 5 -11.06 -12.44 -24.86
CA GLU A 5 -11.32 -11.69 -23.63
C GLU A 5 -10.02 -11.33 -22.89
N SER A 6 -9.14 -12.31 -22.70
CA SER A 6 -7.84 -12.09 -22.05
C SER A 6 -6.99 -11.08 -22.82
N TRP A 7 -7.00 -11.15 -24.15
CA TRP A 7 -6.33 -10.18 -25.01
C TRP A 7 -6.97 -8.78 -24.93
N GLY A 8 -8.30 -8.72 -24.80
CA GLY A 8 -9.04 -7.49 -24.55
C GLY A 8 -8.58 -6.79 -23.27
N PHE A 9 -8.53 -7.51 -22.14
CA PHE A 9 -8.04 -6.98 -20.87
C PHE A 9 -6.58 -6.57 -20.93
N ALA A 10 -5.72 -7.36 -21.59
CA ALA A 10 -4.31 -7.03 -21.74
C ALA A 10 -4.12 -5.66 -22.41
N LYS A 11 -4.86 -5.37 -23.50
CA LYS A 11 -4.79 -4.06 -24.17
C LYS A 11 -5.24 -2.90 -23.30
N GLN A 12 -6.12 -3.13 -22.32
CA GLN A 12 -6.60 -2.09 -21.41
C GLN A 12 -5.65 -1.89 -20.24
N ILE A 13 -5.20 -2.98 -19.60
CA ILE A 13 -4.38 -2.94 -18.40
C ILE A 13 -2.93 -2.58 -18.71
N LEU A 14 -2.35 -3.11 -19.80
CA LEU A 14 -0.93 -2.96 -20.10
C LEU A 14 -0.50 -1.50 -20.27
N PRO A 15 -1.22 -0.63 -21.02
CA PRO A 15 -0.85 0.78 -21.14
C PRO A 15 -0.93 1.50 -19.79
N LEU A 16 -2.00 1.26 -19.01
CA LEU A 16 -2.17 1.83 -17.68
C LEU A 16 -1.04 1.42 -16.73
N LEU A 17 -0.67 0.13 -16.75
CA LEU A 17 0.41 -0.42 -15.94
C LEU A 17 1.75 0.18 -16.34
N VAL A 18 2.06 0.24 -17.63
CA VAL A 18 3.31 0.81 -18.14
C VAL A 18 3.43 2.27 -17.72
N VAL A 19 2.40 3.09 -17.97
CA VAL A 19 2.39 4.50 -17.56
C VAL A 19 2.54 4.62 -16.04
N GLY A 20 1.79 3.84 -15.27
CA GLY A 20 1.85 3.86 -13.81
C GLY A 20 3.22 3.49 -13.26
N VAL A 21 3.87 2.46 -13.80
CA VAL A 21 5.22 2.03 -13.39
C VAL A 21 6.26 3.10 -13.70
N PHE A 22 6.22 3.71 -14.90
CA PHE A 22 7.14 4.81 -15.23
C PHE A 22 6.92 6.03 -14.35
N VAL A 23 5.66 6.45 -14.13
CA VAL A 23 5.33 7.56 -13.24
C VAL A 23 5.82 7.27 -11.82
N ALA A 24 5.54 6.07 -11.29
CA ALA A 24 6.02 5.66 -9.97
C ALA A 24 7.55 5.67 -9.89
N GLY A 25 8.24 5.17 -10.93
CA GLY A 25 9.71 5.21 -11.01
C GLY A 25 10.29 6.63 -11.04
N PHE A 26 9.68 7.56 -11.79
CA PHE A 26 10.08 8.97 -11.79
C PHE A 26 9.83 9.65 -10.43
N LEU A 27 8.73 9.30 -9.78
CA LEU A 27 8.35 9.86 -8.49
C LEU A 27 9.20 9.31 -7.34
N LEU A 28 9.34 7.99 -7.23
CA LEU A 28 10.03 7.32 -6.12
C LEU A 28 11.54 7.18 -6.35
N GLY A 29 12.00 7.27 -7.60
CA GLY A 29 13.38 7.05 -7.98
C GLY A 29 13.75 5.57 -8.00
N ARG A 30 15.05 5.30 -7.89
CA ARG A 30 15.61 3.94 -7.81
C ARG A 30 16.48 3.83 -6.57
N PRO A 31 16.76 2.62 -6.07
CA PRO A 31 17.68 2.44 -4.95
C PRO A 31 19.00 3.20 -5.20
N GLY A 32 19.32 4.16 -4.33
CA GLY A 32 20.52 5.00 -4.43
C GLY A 32 20.36 6.32 -5.21
N GLU A 33 19.25 6.55 -5.92
CA GLU A 33 18.96 7.84 -6.59
C GLU A 33 17.56 8.33 -6.28
N ALA A 34 17.48 9.52 -5.68
CA ALA A 34 16.21 10.14 -5.32
C ALA A 34 15.38 10.49 -6.56
N GLY A 35 14.10 10.11 -6.54
CA GLY A 35 13.12 10.57 -7.50
C GLY A 35 12.62 11.99 -7.21
N LEU A 36 11.50 12.37 -7.84
CA LEU A 36 10.86 13.67 -7.61
C LEU A 36 10.25 13.81 -6.22
N ILE A 37 9.80 12.72 -5.58
CA ILE A 37 9.28 12.73 -4.22
C ILE A 37 10.46 12.84 -3.25
N PRO A 38 10.54 13.93 -2.47
CA PRO A 38 11.63 14.09 -1.52
C PRO A 38 11.48 13.08 -0.38
N GLY A 39 12.57 12.39 -0.02
CA GLY A 39 12.59 11.46 1.12
C GLY A 39 12.10 12.09 2.43
N ARG A 40 12.28 13.42 2.62
CA ARG A 40 11.72 14.16 3.77
C ARG A 40 10.19 14.04 3.91
N TRP A 41 9.44 13.91 2.80
CA TRP A 41 7.99 13.74 2.85
C TRP A 41 7.61 12.33 3.30
N VAL A 42 8.32 11.32 2.79
CA VAL A 42 8.15 9.93 3.21
C VAL A 42 8.51 9.79 4.69
N ALA A 43 9.67 10.27 5.10
CA ALA A 43 10.11 10.26 6.50
C ALA A 43 9.16 11.04 7.42
N ALA A 44 8.57 12.15 6.97
CA ALA A 44 7.63 12.93 7.78
C ALA A 44 6.29 12.21 8.01
N LEU A 45 5.81 11.43 7.04
CA LEU A 45 4.51 10.75 7.10
C LEU A 45 4.60 9.33 7.68
N VAL A 46 5.61 8.58 7.27
CA VAL A 46 5.77 7.14 7.56
C VAL A 46 7.16 6.78 8.08
N GLY A 47 7.95 7.77 8.51
CA GLY A 47 9.25 7.53 9.14
C GLY A 47 9.14 7.10 10.60
N GLY A 48 10.09 6.29 11.03
CA GLY A 48 10.17 5.73 12.38
C GLY A 48 8.98 4.84 12.74
N GLU A 49 8.86 4.53 14.04
CA GLU A 49 7.97 3.48 14.54
C GLU A 49 6.76 4.01 15.32
N SER A 50 6.40 5.28 15.10
CA SER A 50 5.30 5.92 15.85
C SER A 50 3.93 5.36 15.47
N LEU A 51 2.96 5.47 16.39
CA LEU A 51 1.56 5.13 16.12
C LEU A 51 1.02 5.87 14.88
N ARG A 52 1.38 7.15 14.70
CA ARG A 52 0.92 7.95 13.56
C ARG A 52 1.47 7.43 12.24
N ALA A 53 2.75 7.07 12.20
CA ALA A 53 3.38 6.51 11.02
C ALA A 53 2.75 5.16 10.63
N ASN A 54 2.52 4.29 11.62
CA ASN A 54 1.87 2.99 11.42
C ASN A 54 0.42 3.12 10.95
N LEU A 55 -0.33 4.05 11.53
CA LEU A 55 -1.71 4.34 11.14
C LEU A 55 -1.78 4.91 9.72
N PHE A 56 -0.85 5.79 9.36
CA PHE A 56 -0.78 6.30 8.00
C PHE A 56 -0.46 5.19 7.00
N GLY A 57 0.50 4.31 7.33
CA GLY A 57 0.86 3.15 6.51
C GLY A 57 -0.33 2.21 6.27
N SER A 58 -1.08 1.86 7.32
CA SER A 58 -2.25 0.99 7.20
C SER A 58 -3.41 1.64 6.43
N VAL A 59 -3.67 2.93 6.63
CA VAL A 59 -4.72 3.65 5.89
C VAL A 59 -4.37 3.72 4.41
N VAL A 60 -3.14 4.11 4.07
CA VAL A 60 -2.68 4.16 2.67
C VAL A 60 -2.73 2.77 2.05
N GLY A 61 -2.17 1.76 2.73
CA GLY A 61 -2.22 0.36 2.29
C GLY A 61 -3.66 -0.11 2.04
N SER A 62 -4.60 0.22 2.93
CA SER A 62 -6.00 -0.19 2.80
C SER A 62 -6.71 0.37 1.57
N LEU A 63 -6.26 1.51 1.05
CA LEU A 63 -6.85 2.14 -0.13
C LEU A 63 -6.19 1.68 -1.43
N MET A 64 -4.96 1.16 -1.33
CA MET A 64 -4.18 0.71 -2.48
C MET A 64 -4.74 -0.58 -3.07
N TYR A 65 -4.58 -0.75 -4.38
CA TYR A 65 -4.84 -2.01 -5.07
C TYR A 65 -3.60 -2.36 -5.89
N PHE A 66 -2.76 -3.24 -5.35
CA PHE A 66 -1.56 -3.70 -6.00
C PHE A 66 -1.59 -5.21 -6.24
N ALA A 67 -0.87 -5.64 -7.26
CA ALA A 67 -0.50 -7.04 -7.35
C ALA A 67 0.48 -7.33 -6.21
N THR A 68 0.32 -8.45 -5.54
CA THR A 68 1.16 -8.85 -4.39
C THR A 68 2.65 -8.87 -4.75
N LEU A 69 2.99 -9.19 -6.01
CA LEU A 69 4.35 -9.15 -6.56
C LEU A 69 4.95 -7.73 -6.63
N THR A 70 4.13 -6.70 -6.73
CA THR A 70 4.56 -5.29 -6.85
C THR A 70 4.64 -4.56 -5.52
N GLU A 71 4.03 -5.10 -4.46
CA GLU A 71 4.03 -4.46 -3.13
C GLU A 71 5.43 -4.45 -2.50
N VAL A 72 6.17 -5.56 -2.61
CA VAL A 72 7.52 -5.69 -2.06
C VAL A 72 8.49 -4.63 -2.62
N PRO A 73 8.68 -4.46 -3.94
CA PRO A 73 9.60 -3.45 -4.46
C PRO A 73 9.14 -2.01 -4.15
N ILE A 74 7.83 -1.74 -4.08
CA ILE A 74 7.32 -0.41 -3.69
C ILE A 74 7.73 -0.09 -2.24
N VAL A 75 7.52 -1.02 -1.31
CA VAL A 75 7.91 -0.84 0.09
C VAL A 75 9.43 -0.72 0.23
N GLN A 76 10.21 -1.48 -0.54
CA GLN A 76 11.67 -1.31 -0.57
C GLN A 76 12.08 0.11 -1.01
N GLY A 77 11.43 0.65 -2.05
CA GLY A 77 11.65 2.04 -2.49
C GLY A 77 11.28 3.06 -1.42
N LEU A 78 10.15 2.88 -0.74
CA LEU A 78 9.72 3.76 0.35
C LEU A 78 10.65 3.67 1.58
N ARG A 79 11.14 2.48 1.92
CA ARG A 79 12.15 2.28 2.98
C ARG A 79 13.46 2.97 2.63
N ALA A 80 13.92 2.84 1.38
CA ALA A 80 15.08 3.59 0.89
C ALA A 80 14.87 5.11 0.96
N ALA A 81 13.61 5.58 0.88
CA ALA A 81 13.22 6.97 1.05
C ALA A 81 12.95 7.40 2.51
N GLY A 82 13.14 6.52 3.51
CA GLY A 82 13.03 6.85 4.94
C GLY A 82 11.77 6.33 5.67
N MET A 83 11.03 5.40 5.08
CA MET A 83 9.91 4.72 5.76
C MET A 83 10.42 3.77 6.86
N GLY A 84 9.72 3.74 8.01
CA GLY A 84 10.01 2.83 9.13
C GLY A 84 9.57 1.38 8.87
N GLU A 85 10.04 0.46 9.70
CA GLU A 85 9.77 -0.98 9.56
C GLU A 85 8.32 -1.34 9.92
N GLY A 86 7.82 -0.78 11.03
CA GLY A 86 6.45 -0.94 11.48
C GLY A 86 5.43 -0.42 10.46
N PRO A 87 5.53 0.84 9.99
CA PRO A 87 4.67 1.37 8.93
C PRO A 87 4.73 0.54 7.65
N SER A 88 5.90 -0.03 7.32
CA SER A 88 6.07 -0.91 6.17
C SER A 88 5.23 -2.18 6.33
N LEU A 89 5.30 -2.83 7.49
CA LEU A 89 4.48 -4.00 7.79
C LEU A 89 2.98 -3.64 7.83
N ALA A 90 2.62 -2.51 8.44
CA ALA A 90 1.23 -2.05 8.52
C ALA A 90 0.62 -1.87 7.13
N LEU A 91 1.39 -1.30 6.19
CA LEU A 91 0.99 -1.16 4.79
C LEU A 91 0.81 -2.54 4.11
N LEU A 92 1.78 -3.44 4.27
CA LEU A 92 1.76 -4.78 3.67
C LEU A 92 0.63 -5.68 4.21
N LEU A 93 0.19 -5.47 5.44
CA LEU A 93 -0.94 -6.21 6.01
C LEU A 93 -2.29 -5.64 5.57
N ALA A 94 -2.40 -4.32 5.42
CA ALA A 94 -3.65 -3.67 5.03
C ALA A 94 -3.99 -3.88 3.55
N GLY A 95 -2.99 -3.84 2.65
CA GLY A 95 -3.17 -3.94 1.19
C GLY A 95 -3.89 -5.19 0.67
N PRO A 96 -3.49 -6.42 1.03
CA PRO A 96 -4.18 -7.61 0.55
C PRO A 96 -5.56 -7.81 1.21
N ALA A 97 -5.74 -7.28 2.43
CA ALA A 97 -7.01 -7.38 3.14
C ALA A 97 -8.05 -6.38 2.62
N LEU A 98 -7.61 -5.21 2.16
CA LEU A 98 -8.47 -4.10 1.78
C LEU A 98 -7.98 -3.42 0.51
N SER A 99 -8.93 -2.99 -0.31
CA SER A 99 -8.68 -2.07 -1.40
C SER A 99 -9.94 -1.28 -1.68
N LEU A 100 -9.83 -0.10 -2.28
CA LEU A 100 -10.99 0.71 -2.69
C LEU A 100 -12.04 -0.10 -3.49
N PRO A 101 -11.65 -0.89 -4.52
CA PRO A 101 -12.60 -1.74 -5.24
C PRO A 101 -13.26 -2.80 -4.35
N ASN A 102 -12.48 -3.50 -3.50
CA ASN A 102 -13.02 -4.52 -2.60
C ASN A 102 -14.00 -3.90 -1.59
N MET A 103 -13.67 -2.74 -0.99
CA MET A 103 -14.54 -2.02 -0.05
C MET A 103 -15.89 -1.67 -0.68
N LEU A 104 -15.88 -1.19 -1.93
CA LEU A 104 -17.11 -0.86 -2.66
C LEU A 104 -17.94 -2.12 -2.94
N ALA A 105 -17.30 -3.22 -3.32
CA ALA A 105 -17.96 -4.50 -3.54
C ALA A 105 -18.61 -5.05 -2.26
N ILE A 106 -17.88 -5.12 -1.15
CA ILE A 106 -18.43 -5.62 0.11
C ILE A 106 -19.50 -4.68 0.69
N ARG A 107 -19.41 -3.36 0.45
CA ARG A 107 -20.45 -2.41 0.83
C ARG A 107 -21.76 -2.70 0.12
N ALA A 108 -21.72 -3.07 -1.16
CA ALA A 108 -22.91 -3.41 -1.93
C ALA A 108 -23.61 -4.67 -1.36
N ILE A 109 -22.86 -5.59 -0.75
CA ILE A 109 -23.37 -6.86 -0.22
C ILE A 109 -23.80 -6.73 1.26
N MET A 110 -22.95 -6.14 2.10
CA MET A 110 -23.14 -6.13 3.56
C MET A 110 -23.77 -4.83 4.09
N GLY A 111 -23.81 -3.78 3.27
CA GLY A 111 -24.23 -2.44 3.67
C GLY A 111 -23.14 -1.63 4.36
N THR A 112 -23.29 -0.30 4.36
CA THR A 112 -22.27 0.66 4.79
C THR A 112 -21.78 0.43 6.21
N ARG A 113 -22.67 0.14 7.17
CA ARG A 113 -22.28 0.00 8.59
C ARG A 113 -21.33 -1.18 8.83
N LYS A 114 -21.62 -2.35 8.25
CA LYS A 114 -20.78 -3.54 8.41
C LYS A 114 -19.43 -3.37 7.72
N THR A 115 -19.43 -2.78 6.52
CA THR A 115 -18.19 -2.45 5.80
C THR A 115 -17.32 -1.48 6.58
N ALA A 116 -17.89 -0.43 7.16
CA ALA A 116 -17.12 0.54 7.95
C ALA A 116 -16.44 -0.13 9.16
N VAL A 117 -17.15 -1.02 9.87
CA VAL A 117 -16.57 -1.78 10.99
C VAL A 117 -15.45 -2.69 10.51
N TYR A 118 -15.66 -3.41 9.40
CA TYR A 118 -14.64 -4.28 8.83
C TYR A 118 -13.38 -3.51 8.44
N VAL A 119 -13.52 -2.38 7.73
CA VAL A 119 -12.39 -1.52 7.35
C VAL A 119 -11.65 -1.00 8.58
N ALA A 120 -12.38 -0.51 9.57
CA ALA A 120 -11.79 0.00 10.81
C ALA A 120 -11.02 -1.09 11.57
N LEU A 121 -11.55 -2.31 11.63
CA LEU A 121 -10.88 -3.44 12.28
C LEU A 121 -9.58 -3.80 11.58
N VAL A 122 -9.58 -3.91 10.24
CA VAL A 122 -8.36 -4.24 9.50
C VAL A 122 -7.32 -3.14 9.66
N VAL A 123 -7.70 -1.86 9.52
CA VAL A 123 -6.78 -0.73 9.71
C VAL A 123 -6.21 -0.73 11.13
N ALA A 124 -7.04 -0.94 12.15
CA ALA A 124 -6.60 -1.01 13.54
C ALA A 124 -5.63 -2.18 13.76
N MET A 125 -5.96 -3.38 13.27
CA MET A 125 -5.12 -4.56 13.42
C MET A 125 -3.78 -4.43 12.70
N ALA A 126 -3.78 -3.92 11.46
CA ALA A 126 -2.55 -3.67 10.71
C ALA A 126 -1.67 -2.62 11.40
N THR A 127 -2.28 -1.55 11.93
CA THR A 127 -1.57 -0.50 12.70
C THR A 127 -0.93 -1.09 13.96
N LEU A 128 -1.67 -1.91 14.72
CA LEU A 128 -1.17 -2.54 15.94
C LEU A 128 -0.04 -3.54 15.63
N ALA A 129 -0.21 -4.37 14.60
CA ALA A 129 0.83 -5.31 14.18
C ALA A 129 2.11 -4.59 13.75
N GLY A 130 1.99 -3.53 12.94
CA GLY A 130 3.12 -2.68 12.57
C GLY A 130 3.80 -2.05 13.78
N LEU A 131 3.01 -1.49 14.71
CA LEU A 131 3.54 -0.86 15.92
C LEU A 131 4.32 -1.85 16.78
N ILE A 132 3.78 -3.06 16.99
CA ILE A 132 4.45 -4.11 17.76
C ILE A 132 5.74 -4.54 17.06
N TYR A 133 5.70 -4.72 15.73
CA TYR A 133 6.87 -5.11 14.95
C TYR A 133 7.98 -4.06 15.00
N GLY A 134 7.63 -2.79 14.79
CA GLY A 134 8.55 -1.66 14.87
C GLY A 134 9.11 -1.43 16.27
N ALA A 135 8.32 -1.66 17.31
CA ALA A 135 8.75 -1.41 18.69
C ALA A 135 9.62 -2.52 19.28
N TYR A 136 9.43 -3.79 18.89
CA TYR A 136 10.04 -4.92 19.60
C TYR A 136 10.86 -5.87 18.73
N LEU A 137 10.59 -5.97 17.43
CA LEU A 137 11.26 -6.94 16.55
C LEU A 137 12.42 -6.34 15.75
N THR A 138 12.57 -5.02 15.78
CA THR A 138 13.56 -4.27 14.98
C THR A 138 14.55 -3.48 15.83
N LEU A 139 14.46 -3.60 17.17
CA LEU A 139 15.50 -3.22 18.14
C LEU A 139 16.55 -4.34 18.25
#